data_AF-A0A9R0R4K6-F1
#
_entry.id   AF-A0A9R0R4K6-F1
#
_cell.length_a   1.000
_cell.length_b   1.000
_cell.length_c   1.000
_cell.angle_alpha   90.00
_cell.angle_beta   90.00
_cell.angle_gamma   90.00
#
_symmetry.space_group_name_H-M   'P 1'
#
loop_
_entity.id
_entity.type
_entity.pdbx_description
1 polymer ?
#
loop_
_entity_poly.entity_id
_entity_poly.type
_entity_poly.pdbx_seq_one_letter_code
_entity_poly.pdbx_strand_id
1 'polypeptide(L)'
;MLLFGRQRLLPAVSGFVILLLASSIHGASDSLEGLNQSYKIVQPLELTPKLSLQLKLHAFLLWSSVGFLMPIGVLLIRFSSNVKSAKAVRVLFYCHVAAQVAGVALATAAAALSITNFENAFNNTHQRIGVALYGLVWLQPLIGFLRPDRA
;
A
#
# COMPACT_ATOMS: atom_id res chain seq x y z
N MET A 1 -13.82 28.66 -11.25
CA MET A 1 -12.71 28.02 -11.99
C MET A 1 -11.88 27.09 -11.10
N LEU A 2 -12.44 25.99 -10.58
CA LEU A 2 -11.72 25.03 -9.70
C LEU A 2 -11.81 23.56 -10.17
N LEU A 3 -12.33 23.32 -11.37
CA LEU A 3 -12.48 21.98 -11.95
C LEU A 3 -11.21 21.47 -12.67
N PHE A 4 -10.27 22.35 -12.98
CA PHE A 4 -9.12 22.05 -13.85
C PHE A 4 -7.94 21.36 -13.14
N GLY A 5 -7.78 21.55 -11.82
CA GLY A 5 -6.66 20.97 -11.06
C GLY A 5 -6.85 19.51 -10.65
N ARG A 6 -8.11 19.07 -10.47
CA ARG A 6 -8.44 17.71 -10.02
C ARG A 6 -8.32 16.65 -11.12
N GLN A 7 -8.41 17.05 -12.39
CA GLN A 7 -8.32 16.17 -13.56
C GLN A 7 -6.88 15.85 -13.99
N ARG A 8 -5.87 16.62 -13.56
CA ARG A 8 -4.46 16.38 -13.94
C ARG A 8 -3.68 15.51 -12.94
N LEU A 9 -4.12 15.43 -11.68
CA LEU A 9 -3.50 14.57 -10.66
C LEU A 9 -3.83 13.07 -10.84
N LEU A 10 -5.06 12.75 -11.27
CA LEU A 10 -5.49 11.39 -11.55
C LEU A 10 -4.68 10.69 -12.67
N PRO A 11 -4.40 11.31 -13.83
CA PRO A 11 -3.59 10.68 -14.88
C PRO A 11 -2.10 10.60 -14.50
N ALA A 12 -1.58 11.52 -13.69
CA ALA A 12 -0.18 11.47 -13.24
C ALA A 12 0.09 10.30 -12.27
N VAL A 13 -0.82 10.06 -11.33
CA VAL A 13 -0.73 8.91 -10.39
C VAL A 13 -1.02 7.59 -11.12
N SER A 14 -1.98 7.59 -12.06
CA SER A 14 -2.29 6.42 -12.90
C SER A 14 -1.10 6.02 -13.78
N GLY A 15 -0.43 6.99 -14.41
CA GLY A 15 0.76 6.76 -15.21
C GLY A 15 1.93 6.17 -14.43
N PHE A 16 2.13 6.60 -13.18
CA PHE A 16 3.18 6.07 -12.32
C PHE A 16 2.94 4.61 -11.89
N VAL A 17 1.68 4.24 -11.60
CA VAL A 17 1.29 2.85 -11.30
C VAL A 17 1.48 1.93 -12.52
N ILE A 18 1.17 2.43 -13.73
CA ILE A 18 1.38 1.69 -14.99
C ILE A 18 2.89 1.53 -15.27
N LEU A 19 3.73 2.53 -15.00
CA LEU A 19 5.19 2.45 -15.12
C LEU A 19 5.82 1.45 -14.13
N LEU A 20 5.29 1.38 -12.89
CA LEU A 20 5.69 0.39 -11.90
C LEU A 20 5.27 -1.05 -12.29
N LEU A 21 4.11 -1.21 -12.93
CA LEU A 21 3.70 -2.51 -13.49
C LEU A 21 4.54 -2.91 -14.72
N ALA A 22 4.85 -1.96 -15.61
CA ALA A 22 5.60 -2.22 -16.85
C ALA A 22 7.05 -2.65 -16.58
N SER A 23 7.69 -2.09 -15.56
CA SER A 23 9.03 -2.50 -15.11
C SER A 23 9.05 -3.93 -14.54
N SER A 24 7.89 -4.49 -14.19
CA SER A 24 7.76 -5.88 -13.74
C SER A 24 7.75 -6.89 -14.91
N ILE A 25 7.45 -6.45 -16.14
CA ILE A 25 7.37 -7.34 -17.32
C ILE A 25 8.76 -7.48 -18.00
N HIS A 26 9.58 -6.43 -17.97
CA HIS A 26 10.89 -6.45 -18.65
C HIS A 26 11.97 -7.27 -17.92
N GLY A 27 11.74 -7.65 -16.66
CA GLY A 27 12.68 -8.50 -15.88
C GLY A 27 12.46 -10.01 -16.06
N ALA A 28 11.43 -10.44 -16.79
CA ALA A 28 11.12 -11.86 -16.96
C ALA A 28 12.00 -12.55 -18.02
N SER A 29 12.63 -11.79 -18.93
CA SER A 29 13.39 -12.32 -20.06
C SER A 29 14.82 -12.78 -19.68
N ASP A 30 15.42 -12.20 -18.64
CA ASP A 30 16.80 -12.54 -18.21
C ASP A 30 16.86 -13.75 -17.26
N SER A 31 15.72 -14.35 -16.89
CA SER A 31 15.67 -15.39 -15.84
C SER A 31 15.79 -16.83 -16.35
N LEU A 32 15.85 -17.07 -17.67
CA LEU A 32 15.76 -18.43 -18.22
C LEU A 32 17.09 -19.21 -18.19
N GLU A 33 18.24 -18.54 -18.12
CA GLU A 33 19.55 -19.21 -17.92
C GLU A 33 19.86 -19.56 -16.45
N GLY A 34 19.17 -18.95 -15.48
CA GLY A 34 19.38 -19.20 -14.04
C GLY A 34 18.63 -20.41 -13.46
N LEU A 35 17.65 -20.96 -14.18
CA LEU A 35 16.76 -22.02 -13.66
C LEU A 35 17.44 -23.38 -13.51
N ASN A 36 18.52 -23.64 -14.24
CA ASN A 36 19.18 -24.96 -14.21
C ASN A 36 20.08 -25.17 -12.97
N GLN A 37 20.48 -24.09 -12.28
CA GLN A 37 21.21 -24.18 -11.00
C GLN A 37 20.31 -24.05 -9.77
N SER A 38 19.16 -23.38 -9.88
CA SER A 38 18.30 -23.05 -8.73
C SER A 38 17.39 -24.19 -8.26
N TYR A 39 17.19 -25.25 -9.05
CA TYR A 39 16.39 -26.42 -8.63
C TYR A 39 17.10 -27.25 -7.53
N LYS A 40 18.41 -27.09 -7.36
CA LYS A 40 19.22 -27.89 -6.41
C LYS A 40 19.40 -27.29 -5.02
N ILE A 41 18.90 -26.08 -4.74
CA ILE A 41 19.00 -25.42 -3.43
C ILE A 41 17.60 -25.02 -2.93
N VAL A 42 16.66 -25.97 -2.91
CA VAL A 42 15.53 -25.88 -1.97
C VAL A 42 15.90 -26.74 -0.77
N GLN A 43 16.92 -26.30 -0.04
CA GLN A 43 17.02 -26.67 1.36
C GLN A 43 15.89 -25.91 2.08
N PRO A 44 15.10 -26.53 2.97
CA PRO A 44 14.23 -25.79 3.84
C PRO A 44 15.13 -24.88 4.68
N LEU A 45 15.20 -23.61 4.30
CA LEU A 45 15.77 -22.57 5.14
C LEU A 45 15.03 -22.72 6.47
N GLU A 46 15.72 -23.20 7.50
CA GLU A 46 15.22 -23.37 8.87
C GLU A 46 14.76 -22.00 9.37
N LEU A 47 13.53 -21.64 8.99
CA LEU A 47 12.85 -20.43 9.41
C LEU A 47 12.61 -20.59 10.89
N THR A 48 13.41 -19.91 11.70
CA THR A 48 13.19 -19.90 13.15
C THR A 48 11.71 -19.59 13.42
N PRO A 49 11.06 -20.24 14.40
CA PRO A 49 9.65 -20.00 14.69
C PRO A 49 9.31 -18.52 14.89
N LYS A 50 10.28 -17.75 15.42
CA LYS A 50 10.20 -16.30 15.56
C LYS A 50 10.12 -15.57 14.21
N LEU A 51 10.99 -15.90 13.25
CA LEU A 51 10.98 -15.29 11.92
C LEU A 51 9.69 -15.62 11.16
N SER A 52 9.22 -16.87 11.27
CA SER A 52 7.94 -17.30 10.68
C SER A 52 6.75 -16.53 11.26
N LEU A 53 6.72 -16.32 12.58
CA LEU A 53 5.71 -15.51 13.24
C LEU A 53 5.74 -14.05 12.77
N GLN A 54 6.92 -13.44 12.71
CA GLN A 54 7.09 -12.06 12.25
C GLN A 54 6.63 -11.89 10.80
N LEU A 55 6.93 -12.86 9.92
CA LEU A 55 6.45 -12.85 8.54
C LEU A 55 4.92 -12.94 8.46
N LYS A 56 4.30 -13.84 9.25
CA LYS A 56 2.84 -13.95 9.34
C LYS A 56 2.20 -12.66 9.85
N LEU A 57 2.77 -12.04 10.88
CA LEU A 57 2.29 -10.78 11.43
C LEU A 57 2.44 -9.63 10.42
N HIS A 58 3.58 -9.52 9.74
CA HIS A 58 3.80 -8.53 8.68
C HIS A 58 2.72 -8.65 7.58
N ALA A 59 2.48 -9.87 7.09
CA ALA A 59 1.47 -10.15 6.08
C ALA A 59 0.05 -9.82 6.58
N PHE A 60 -0.28 -10.21 7.81
CA PHE A 60 -1.58 -9.92 8.41
C PHE A 60 -1.83 -8.42 8.59
N LEU A 61 -0.84 -7.68 9.10
CA LEU A 61 -0.94 -6.22 9.27
C LEU A 61 -1.15 -5.51 7.92
N LEU A 62 -0.39 -5.89 6.88
CA LEU A 62 -0.57 -5.33 5.54
C LEU A 62 -1.94 -5.70 4.94
N TRP A 63 -2.37 -6.94 5.09
CA TRP A 63 -3.69 -7.39 4.61
C TRP A 63 -4.82 -6.59 5.28
N SER A 64 -4.80 -6.45 6.61
CA SER A 64 -5.78 -5.64 7.35
C SER A 64 -5.72 -4.16 6.96
N SER A 65 -4.53 -3.64 6.65
CA SER A 65 -4.32 -2.26 6.23
C SER A 65 -4.78 -1.99 4.78
N VAL A 66 -3.91 -2.30 3.81
CA VAL A 66 -4.06 -1.91 2.41
C VAL A 66 -5.07 -2.81 1.70
N GLY A 67 -5.26 -4.03 2.19
CA GLY A 67 -6.23 -4.98 1.64
C GLY A 67 -7.67 -4.79 2.14
N PHE A 68 -7.86 -4.20 3.33
CA PHE A 68 -9.18 -4.14 3.96
C PHE A 68 -9.61 -2.74 4.43
N LEU A 69 -8.91 -2.15 5.41
CA LEU A 69 -9.31 -0.88 6.02
C LEU A 69 -9.30 0.29 5.03
N MET A 70 -8.24 0.43 4.23
CA MET A 70 -8.16 1.52 3.25
C MET A 70 -9.26 1.42 2.18
N PRO A 71 -9.50 0.25 1.54
CA PRO A 71 -10.65 0.06 0.65
C PRO A 71 -11.99 0.39 1.30
N ILE A 72 -12.24 -0.07 2.53
CA ILE A 72 -13.48 0.24 3.25
C ILE A 72 -13.62 1.74 3.49
N GLY A 73 -12.54 2.41 3.90
CA GLY A 73 -12.51 3.87 4.03
C GLY A 73 -12.98 4.53 2.74
N VAL A 74 -12.41 4.16 1.58
CA VAL A 74 -12.82 4.71 0.28
C VAL A 74 -14.28 4.41 -0.06
N LEU A 75 -14.78 3.21 0.26
CA LEU A 75 -16.18 2.86 0.04
C LEU A 75 -17.13 3.70 0.91
N LEU A 76 -16.79 3.97 2.16
CA LEU A 76 -17.61 4.77 3.08
C LEU A 76 -17.84 6.19 2.55
N ILE A 77 -16.79 6.87 2.07
CA ILE A 77 -16.94 8.22 1.52
C ILE A 77 -17.72 8.22 0.20
N ARG A 78 -17.56 7.17 -0.63
CA ARG A 78 -18.37 6.99 -1.84
C ARG A 78 -19.84 6.72 -1.52
N PHE A 79 -20.11 5.95 -0.48
CA PHE A 79 -21.48 5.69 -0.04
C PHE A 79 -22.15 6.97 0.48
N SER A 80 -21.41 7.88 1.11
CA SER A 80 -21.94 9.14 1.65
C SER A 80 -22.66 10.01 0.61
N SER A 81 -22.29 9.94 -0.67
CA SER A 81 -22.99 10.71 -1.71
C SER A 81 -24.42 10.24 -1.98
N ASN A 82 -24.77 9.05 -1.53
CA ASN A 82 -26.12 8.49 -1.66
C ASN A 82 -27.02 8.84 -0.46
N VAL A 83 -26.48 9.50 0.57
CA VAL A 83 -27.19 9.79 1.82
C VAL A 83 -27.63 11.25 1.85
N LYS A 84 -28.92 11.50 2.11
CA LYS A 84 -29.50 12.86 2.16
C LYS A 84 -29.32 13.56 3.51
N SER A 85 -29.02 12.81 4.58
CA SER A 85 -28.89 13.36 5.94
C SER A 85 -27.49 13.92 6.18
N ALA A 86 -27.40 15.22 6.48
CA ALA A 86 -26.14 15.89 6.80
C ALA A 86 -25.42 15.26 8.01
N LYS A 87 -26.17 14.79 9.02
CA LYS A 87 -25.60 14.08 10.18
C LYS A 87 -24.94 12.77 9.75
N ALA A 88 -25.61 11.99 8.90
CA ALA A 88 -25.08 10.72 8.43
C ALA A 88 -23.86 10.90 7.51
N VAL A 89 -23.86 11.91 6.64
CA VAL A 89 -22.69 12.28 5.82
C VAL A 89 -21.49 12.61 6.72
N ARG A 90 -21.70 13.39 7.79
CA ARG A 90 -20.64 13.70 8.76
C ARG A 90 -20.09 12.45 9.45
N VAL A 91 -20.96 11.53 9.88
CA VAL A 91 -20.54 10.25 10.48
C VAL A 91 -19.72 9.42 9.48
N LEU A 92 -20.21 9.23 8.25
CA LEU A 92 -19.51 8.47 7.22
C LEU A 92 -18.14 9.09 6.87
N PHE A 93 -18.03 10.41 6.88
CA PHE A 93 -16.76 11.11 6.72
C PHE A 93 -15.78 10.79 7.86
N TYR A 94 -16.22 10.84 9.13
CA TYR A 94 -15.35 10.46 10.26
C TYR A 94 -14.97 8.98 10.22
N CYS A 95 -15.90 8.09 9.87
CA CYS A 95 -15.58 6.67 9.68
C CYS A 95 -14.55 6.45 8.55
N HIS A 96 -14.67 7.19 7.43
CA HIS A 96 -13.67 7.19 6.36
C HIS A 96 -12.30 7.60 6.89
N VAL A 97 -12.20 8.74 7.58
CA VAL A 97 -10.93 9.25 8.11
C VAL A 97 -10.33 8.26 9.12
N ALA A 98 -11.14 7.74 10.05
CA ALA A 98 -10.69 6.77 11.04
C ALA A 98 -10.15 5.48 10.38
N ALA A 99 -10.86 4.92 9.39
CA ALA A 99 -10.41 3.75 8.66
C ALA A 99 -9.09 4.00 7.91
N GLN A 100 -8.94 5.18 7.30
CA GLN A 100 -7.71 5.55 6.59
C GLN A 100 -6.52 5.74 7.54
N VAL A 101 -6.71 6.43 8.67
CA VAL A 101 -5.67 6.60 9.69
C VAL A 101 -5.25 5.25 10.28
N ALA A 102 -6.21 4.39 10.62
CA ALA A 102 -5.93 3.05 11.11
C ALA A 102 -5.16 2.20 10.08
N GLY A 103 -5.55 2.29 8.79
CA GLY A 103 -4.82 1.67 7.69
C GLY A 103 -3.36 2.15 7.64
N VAL A 104 -3.12 3.45 7.54
CA VAL A 104 -1.74 4.01 7.47
C VAL A 104 -0.90 3.58 8.67
N ALA A 105 -1.48 3.58 9.87
CA ALA A 105 -0.80 3.13 11.09
C ALA A 105 -0.39 1.65 11.02
N LEU A 106 -1.29 0.76 10.57
CA LEU A 106 -0.98 -0.67 10.40
C LEU A 106 0.06 -0.93 9.31
N ALA A 107 -0.02 -0.23 8.17
CA ALA A 107 1.01 -0.29 7.13
C ALA A 107 2.38 0.14 7.66
N THR A 108 2.41 1.19 8.49
CA THR A 108 3.63 1.69 9.13
C THR A 108 4.20 0.68 10.12
N ALA A 109 3.35 0.06 10.95
CA ALA A 109 3.77 -1.00 11.86
C ALA A 109 4.32 -2.22 11.09
N ALA A 110 3.69 -2.61 10.00
CA ALA A 110 4.16 -3.71 9.15
C ALA A 110 5.51 -3.38 8.48
N ALA A 111 5.69 -2.16 7.98
CA ALA A 111 6.94 -1.69 7.41
C ALA A 111 8.06 -1.67 8.46
N ALA A 112 7.79 -1.14 9.66
CA ALA A 112 8.75 -1.15 10.76
C ALA A 112 9.14 -2.58 11.17
N LEU A 113 8.16 -3.50 11.25
CA LEU A 113 8.42 -4.92 11.53
C LEU A 113 9.34 -5.54 10.48
N SER A 114 9.12 -5.24 9.20
CA SER A 114 9.97 -5.72 8.10
C SER A 114 11.39 -5.16 8.16
N ILE A 115 11.53 -3.84 8.34
CA ILE A 115 12.82 -3.14 8.38
C ILE A 115 13.67 -3.62 9.56
N THR A 116 13.05 -3.87 10.71
CA THR A 116 13.78 -4.20 11.95
C THR A 116 14.09 -5.67 12.14
N ASN A 117 13.38 -6.58 11.45
CA ASN A 117 13.51 -8.02 11.71
C ASN A 117 13.90 -8.86 10.50
N PHE A 118 13.83 -8.32 9.28
CA PHE A 118 14.19 -9.05 8.06
C PHE A 118 15.46 -8.48 7.43
N GLU A 119 16.12 -9.30 6.62
CA GLU A 119 17.26 -8.88 5.79
C GLU A 119 16.76 -8.03 4.62
N ASN A 120 17.08 -6.73 4.62
CA ASN A 120 16.56 -5.75 3.67
C ASN A 120 17.64 -5.29 2.67
N ALA A 121 18.08 -6.19 1.79
CA ALA A 121 19.02 -5.85 0.72
C ALA A 121 18.37 -5.06 -0.45
N PHE A 122 17.03 -4.99 -0.50
CA PHE A 122 16.23 -4.35 -1.55
C PHE A 122 16.57 -4.77 -2.99
N ASN A 123 17.23 -5.92 -3.16
CA ASN A 123 17.52 -6.54 -4.44
C ASN A 123 16.31 -7.32 -4.98
N ASN A 124 15.34 -7.64 -4.11
CA ASN A 124 14.13 -8.36 -4.46
C ASN A 124 13.01 -7.39 -4.90
N THR A 125 12.30 -7.77 -5.97
CA THR A 125 11.19 -6.99 -6.52
C THR A 125 10.08 -6.73 -5.49
N HIS A 126 9.76 -7.68 -4.62
CA HIS A 126 8.77 -7.52 -3.55
C HIS A 126 9.17 -6.41 -2.57
N GLN A 127 10.45 -6.37 -2.16
CA GLN A 127 10.96 -5.34 -1.24
C GLN A 127 10.92 -3.95 -1.89
N ARG A 128 11.33 -3.84 -3.15
CA ARG A 128 11.32 -2.58 -3.92
C ARG A 128 9.89 -2.05 -4.09
N ILE A 129 8.97 -2.91 -4.51
CA ILE A 129 7.55 -2.56 -4.65
C ILE A 129 6.96 -2.21 -3.28
N GLY A 130 7.28 -2.96 -2.23
CA GLY A 130 6.81 -2.71 -0.87
C GLY A 130 7.16 -1.31 -0.37
N VAL A 131 8.41 -0.87 -0.54
CA VAL A 131 8.84 0.49 -0.17
C VAL A 131 8.16 1.55 -1.02
N ALA A 132 8.04 1.33 -2.33
CA ALA A 132 7.34 2.27 -3.21
C ALA A 132 5.87 2.43 -2.81
N LEU A 133 5.18 1.32 -2.55
CA LEU A 133 3.80 1.31 -2.07
C LEU A 133 3.66 1.98 -0.70
N TYR A 134 4.60 1.74 0.21
CA TYR A 134 4.61 2.39 1.52
C TYR A 134 4.72 3.92 1.39
N GLY A 135 5.58 4.41 0.50
CA GLY A 135 5.65 5.85 0.17
C GLY A 135 4.32 6.39 -0.37
N LEU A 136 3.65 5.65 -1.27
CA LEU A 136 2.35 6.03 -1.81
C LEU A 136 1.24 6.05 -0.75
N VAL A 137 1.25 5.11 0.19
CA VAL A 137 0.31 5.08 1.33
C VAL A 137 0.39 6.38 2.13
N TRP A 138 1.59 6.93 2.34
CA TRP A 138 1.79 8.19 3.07
C TRP A 138 1.49 9.44 2.24
N LEU A 139 1.57 9.36 0.91
CA LEU A 139 1.30 10.51 0.04
C LEU A 139 -0.13 11.04 0.22
N GLN A 140 -1.12 10.15 0.33
CA GLN A 140 -2.52 10.55 0.46
C GLN A 140 -2.83 11.36 1.75
N PRO A 141 -2.43 10.93 2.96
CA PRO A 141 -2.62 11.72 4.17
C PRO A 141 -1.79 13.01 4.19
N LEU A 142 -0.58 13.02 3.61
CA LEU A 142 0.23 14.24 3.50
C LEU A 142 -0.46 15.29 2.63
N ILE A 143 -0.99 14.90 1.46
CA ILE A 143 -1.78 15.80 0.61
C ILE A 143 -3.06 16.25 1.34
N GLY A 144 -3.68 15.35 2.10
CA GLY A 144 -4.86 15.67 2.92
C GLY A 144 -4.56 16.72 4.01
N PHE A 145 -3.40 16.63 4.64
CA PHE A 145 -2.94 17.56 5.67
C PHE A 145 -2.54 18.92 5.10
N LEU A 146 -1.85 18.94 3.95
CA LEU A 146 -1.46 20.16 3.25
C LEU A 146 -2.62 20.83 2.50
N ARG A 147 -3.83 20.25 2.55
CA ARG A 147 -4.99 20.75 1.83
C ARG A 147 -5.44 22.07 2.47
N PRO A 148 -5.49 23.19 1.72
CA PRO A 148 -5.98 24.46 2.25
C PRO A 148 -7.44 24.37 2.71
N ASP A 149 -7.77 25.13 3.75
CA ASP A 149 -9.15 25.32 4.17
C ASP A 149 -9.96 25.91 3.03
N ARG A 150 -11.17 25.37 2.84
CA ARG A 150 -12.12 25.95 1.90
C ARG A 150 -12.82 27.10 2.60
N ALA A 151 -12.36 28.31 2.34
CA ALA A 151 -13.14 29.54 2.53
C ALA A 151 -14.40 29.52 1.65
#